data_AF-A0A1V1PBM7-F1
#
_entry.id   AF-A0A1V1PBM7-F1
#
_cell.length_a   1.000
_cell.length_b   1.000
_cell.length_c   1.000
_cell.angle_alpha   90.00
_cell.angle_beta   90.00
_cell.angle_gamma   90.00
#
_symmetry.space_group_name_H-M   'P 1'
#
loop_
_entity.id
_entity.type
_entity.pdbx_description
1 polymer ?
#
loop_
_entity_poly.entity_id
_entity_poly.type
_entity_poly.pdbx_seq_one_letter_code
_entity_poly.pdbx_strand_id
1 'polypeptide(L)'
;MVLIGLKALNDCINNCHYGDKSSRFTFVYVMLFVFLCVLPAQAAITIPGADGSDGALQITATTVIDLSEAVTGAWDADNSANAGKGIYDSEKWAVVFKYSSVNIDAGATLSFSNHPSRAPVVWLVNGNVTIDGTVSLNGQGYQTPPLNSQPGPGGFRGGAGTYDNWVKAGSGLGPGGGQRSSGVGYGGSYGSIGGNGPERYGNQSLIPLIGGSGGGSDINGTKSGGAGGGAILIACKNTLSVNGVLRSNGGNGYNDGPGGGSGGGIRLIADILAGTGTVNALGGDGYKTYDGGLGRISIERVVNDNTLVIVPETDPIHLSSETTATLWPPDNAPKVKILSIGGKTPPDDPRASFGTYGADVALPEVSTTQVVVETTNVEQASQVIVRVTPRFNANYITANATVDNVVSTDPLVIHWIADLSVNVGYSAVQVKVVRP
;
A
#
# COMPACT_ATOMS: atom_id res chain seq x y z
N MET A 1 -44.65 14.95 18.89
CA MET A 1 -46.00 14.58 18.40
C MET A 1 -46.37 13.15 18.83
N VAL A 2 -46.28 12.86 20.14
CA VAL A 2 -46.46 11.49 20.70
C VAL A 2 -47.52 11.47 21.83
N LEU A 3 -48.13 12.62 22.18
CA LEU A 3 -49.07 12.72 23.30
C LEU A 3 -50.55 12.87 22.90
N ILE A 4 -50.90 12.69 21.63
CA ILE A 4 -52.30 12.82 21.13
C ILE A 4 -52.95 11.45 20.88
N GLY A 5 -52.16 10.37 20.74
CA GLY A 5 -52.68 9.02 20.40
C GLY A 5 -53.23 8.19 21.56
N LEU A 6 -52.91 8.50 22.82
CA LEU A 6 -53.34 7.67 23.96
C LEU A 6 -54.77 7.98 24.45
N LYS A 7 -55.35 9.13 24.10
CA LYS A 7 -56.66 9.56 24.61
C LYS A 7 -57.85 9.02 23.80
N ALA A 8 -57.64 8.68 22.52
CA ALA A 8 -58.69 8.15 21.65
C ALA A 8 -58.98 6.64 21.86
N LEU A 9 -58.06 5.89 22.46
CA LEU A 9 -58.22 4.44 22.66
C LEU A 9 -59.04 4.08 23.90
N ASN A 10 -59.06 4.96 24.92
CA ASN A 10 -59.76 4.69 26.18
C ASN A 10 -61.27 4.96 26.11
N ASP A 11 -61.71 5.82 25.16
CA ASP A 11 -63.13 6.18 25.00
C ASP A 11 -63.90 5.17 24.13
N CYS A 12 -63.21 4.27 23.41
CA CYS A 12 -63.86 3.26 22.56
C CYS A 12 -64.18 1.94 23.30
N ILE A 13 -63.50 1.66 24.42
CA ILE A 13 -63.67 0.39 25.18
C ILE A 13 -64.85 0.43 26.16
N ASN A 14 -65.28 1.62 26.63
CA ASN A 14 -66.25 1.73 27.71
C ASN A 14 -67.74 1.79 27.27
N ASN A 15 -68.06 1.68 25.98
CA ASN A 15 -69.43 1.97 25.50
C ASN A 15 -70.15 0.83 24.75
N CYS A 16 -69.81 -0.43 24.99
CA CYS A 16 -70.58 -1.56 24.43
C CYS A 16 -71.12 -2.49 25.52
N HIS A 17 -72.25 -2.11 26.11
CA HIS A 17 -73.14 -3.02 26.83
C HIS A 17 -74.58 -2.83 26.31
N TYR A 18 -75.08 -3.75 25.49
CA TYR A 18 -76.43 -4.34 25.62
C TYR A 18 -76.69 -5.43 24.56
N GLY A 19 -77.25 -6.57 24.98
CA GLY A 19 -78.15 -7.35 24.12
C GLY A 19 -77.69 -8.70 23.57
N ASP A 20 -78.06 -9.73 24.33
CA ASP A 20 -78.65 -10.99 23.84
C ASP A 20 -77.79 -12.24 23.57
N LYS A 21 -78.44 -13.37 23.86
CA LYS A 21 -77.91 -14.71 24.17
C LYS A 21 -77.53 -15.53 22.92
N SER A 22 -76.55 -16.41 23.15
CA SER A 22 -76.28 -17.68 22.46
C SER A 22 -75.99 -17.66 20.95
N SER A 23 -74.70 -17.71 20.59
CA SER A 23 -74.14 -18.89 19.90
C SER A 23 -72.62 -18.83 19.95
N ARG A 24 -72.00 -19.99 20.16
CA ARG A 24 -70.55 -20.15 20.21
C ARG A 24 -69.99 -20.17 18.79
N PHE A 25 -69.26 -19.14 18.40
CA PHE A 25 -68.26 -19.22 17.32
C PHE A 25 -67.06 -18.35 17.71
N THR A 26 -66.06 -18.97 18.34
CA THR A 26 -64.78 -18.32 18.62
C THR A 26 -63.91 -18.39 17.36
N PHE A 27 -63.97 -17.34 16.53
CA PHE A 27 -62.91 -17.05 15.56
C PHE A 27 -61.71 -16.50 16.34
N VAL A 28 -60.65 -17.30 16.48
CA VAL A 28 -59.37 -16.84 17.02
C VAL A 28 -58.66 -16.08 15.89
N TYR A 29 -58.75 -14.75 15.90
CA TYR A 29 -57.88 -13.89 15.10
C TYR A 29 -56.54 -13.70 15.84
N VAL A 30 -55.48 -14.22 15.22
CA VAL A 30 -54.08 -14.00 15.59
C VAL A 30 -53.74 -12.53 15.28
N MET A 31 -53.39 -11.73 16.29
CA MET A 31 -52.61 -10.50 16.09
C MET A 31 -51.16 -10.75 16.50
N LEU A 32 -50.34 -11.05 15.50
CA LEU A 32 -48.88 -11.03 15.60
C LEU A 32 -48.44 -9.56 15.51
N PHE A 33 -48.13 -8.93 16.64
CA PHE A 33 -47.50 -7.60 16.65
C PHE A 33 -46.01 -7.76 16.33
N VAL A 34 -45.62 -7.49 15.08
CA VAL A 34 -44.23 -7.32 14.69
C VAL A 34 -43.78 -5.93 15.15
N PHE A 35 -43.03 -5.86 16.25
CA PHE A 35 -42.26 -4.67 16.62
C PHE A 35 -41.08 -4.54 15.65
N LEU A 36 -41.23 -3.74 14.59
CA LEU A 36 -40.11 -3.26 13.80
C LEU A 36 -39.33 -2.23 14.65
N CYS A 37 -38.35 -2.70 15.43
CA CYS A 37 -37.30 -1.85 15.95
C CYS A 37 -36.46 -1.35 14.77
N VAL A 38 -36.84 -0.20 14.20
CA VAL A 38 -35.95 0.55 13.32
C VAL A 38 -34.89 1.19 14.22
N LEU A 39 -33.80 0.48 14.46
CA LEU A 39 -32.58 1.11 14.97
C LEU A 39 -32.16 2.17 13.94
N PRO A 40 -31.72 3.37 14.35
CA PRO A 40 -31.16 4.31 13.41
C PRO A 40 -29.96 3.64 12.76
N ALA A 41 -30.03 3.38 11.45
CA ALA A 41 -28.85 3.00 10.69
C ALA A 41 -27.89 4.20 10.79
N GLN A 42 -26.84 4.06 11.58
CA GLN A 42 -25.75 5.03 11.56
C GLN A 42 -25.22 5.02 10.13
N ALA A 43 -25.19 6.18 9.50
CA ALA A 43 -24.77 6.28 8.12
C ALA A 43 -23.26 6.06 8.04
N ALA A 44 -22.88 4.91 7.49
CA ALA A 44 -21.50 4.48 7.35
C ALA A 44 -20.69 5.44 6.47
N ILE A 45 -19.37 5.39 6.60
CA ILE A 45 -18.47 6.09 5.67
C ILE A 45 -18.70 5.64 4.22
N THR A 46 -18.40 6.52 3.28
CA THR A 46 -18.40 6.19 1.84
C THR A 46 -16.99 5.83 1.40
N ILE A 47 -16.82 4.66 0.80
CA ILE A 47 -15.58 4.26 0.12
C ILE A 47 -15.80 4.41 -1.39
N PRO A 48 -15.18 5.41 -2.06
CA PRO A 48 -15.30 5.57 -3.50
C PRO A 48 -14.89 4.29 -4.25
N GLY A 49 -15.67 3.88 -5.25
CA GLY A 49 -15.37 2.71 -6.09
C GLY A 49 -15.62 1.34 -5.43
N ALA A 50 -16.04 1.26 -4.16
CA ALA A 50 -16.39 -0.01 -3.52
C ALA A 50 -17.75 -0.55 -4.00
N ASP A 51 -17.78 -1.08 -5.23
CA ASP A 51 -18.98 -1.55 -5.91
C ASP A 51 -19.28 -3.06 -5.72
N GLY A 52 -18.30 -3.84 -5.25
CA GLY A 52 -18.44 -5.28 -5.06
C GLY A 52 -18.21 -6.12 -6.33
N SER A 53 -17.72 -5.52 -7.41
CA SER A 53 -17.51 -6.16 -8.72
C SER A 53 -16.45 -7.28 -8.71
N ASP A 54 -15.58 -7.36 -7.70
CA ASP A 54 -14.66 -8.49 -7.50
C ASP A 54 -15.27 -9.65 -6.69
N GLY A 55 -16.54 -9.56 -6.30
CA GLY A 55 -17.23 -10.60 -5.54
C GLY A 55 -16.68 -10.77 -4.11
N ALA A 56 -17.00 -11.89 -3.48
CA ALA A 56 -16.55 -12.19 -2.12
C ALA A 56 -15.20 -12.92 -2.16
N LEU A 57 -14.21 -12.42 -1.41
CA LEU A 57 -12.94 -13.12 -1.21
C LEU A 57 -13.06 -14.04 0.01
N GLN A 58 -12.84 -15.34 -0.19
CA GLN A 58 -12.84 -16.36 0.87
C GLN A 58 -11.53 -17.13 0.83
N ILE A 59 -10.72 -17.04 1.88
CA ILE A 59 -9.42 -17.72 1.96
C ILE A 59 -9.44 -18.71 3.12
N THR A 60 -9.50 -20.00 2.79
CA THR A 60 -9.61 -21.10 3.77
C THR A 60 -8.31 -21.89 3.94
N ALA A 61 -7.28 -21.58 3.15
CA ALA A 61 -5.96 -22.21 3.17
C ALA A 61 -4.88 -21.25 2.66
N THR A 62 -3.61 -21.64 2.74
CA THR A 62 -2.50 -20.86 2.18
C THR A 62 -2.73 -20.58 0.70
N THR A 63 -2.88 -19.30 0.35
CA THR A 63 -3.23 -18.81 -0.99
C THR A 63 -2.29 -17.69 -1.39
N VAL A 64 -1.88 -17.68 -2.65
CA VAL A 64 -1.12 -16.58 -3.27
C VAL A 64 -1.97 -16.00 -4.39
N ILE A 65 -2.34 -14.72 -4.30
CA ILE A 65 -2.97 -14.00 -5.41
C ILE A 65 -1.87 -13.51 -6.34
N ASP A 66 -1.96 -13.87 -7.63
CA ASP A 66 -1.06 -13.34 -8.63
C ASP A 66 -1.54 -11.99 -9.18
N LEU A 67 -0.90 -10.92 -8.73
CA LEU A 67 -1.24 -9.57 -9.16
C LEU A 67 -0.90 -9.33 -10.63
N SER A 68 -0.11 -10.20 -11.29
CA SER A 68 0.15 -10.09 -12.72
C SER A 68 -1.09 -10.34 -13.60
N GLU A 69 -2.13 -10.96 -13.04
CA GLU A 69 -3.39 -11.23 -13.74
C GLU A 69 -4.37 -10.04 -13.75
N ALA A 70 -4.05 -8.95 -13.05
CA ALA A 70 -4.91 -7.78 -12.96
C ALA A 70 -5.18 -7.17 -14.35
N VAL A 71 -6.43 -6.79 -14.58
CA VAL A 71 -6.83 -6.14 -15.84
C VAL A 71 -6.34 -4.69 -15.83
N THR A 72 -5.73 -4.23 -16.91
CA THR A 72 -5.35 -2.80 -17.00
C THR A 72 -6.58 -1.94 -17.26
N GLY A 73 -6.80 -0.91 -16.45
CA GLY A 73 -7.95 -0.01 -16.58
C GLY A 73 -8.02 1.04 -15.49
N ALA A 74 -9.08 1.85 -15.52
CA ALA A 74 -9.35 2.81 -14.46
C ALA A 74 -9.71 2.07 -13.16
N TRP A 75 -9.11 2.49 -12.04
CA TRP A 75 -9.24 1.83 -10.74
C TRP A 75 -10.69 1.62 -10.27
N ASP A 76 -11.61 2.51 -10.65
CA ASP A 76 -13.03 2.56 -10.30
C ASP A 76 -13.96 1.95 -11.34
N ALA A 77 -13.44 1.39 -12.44
CA ALA A 77 -14.25 0.69 -13.42
C ALA A 77 -14.84 -0.62 -12.86
N ASP A 78 -16.00 -1.04 -13.34
CA ASP A 78 -16.57 -2.35 -12.97
C ASP A 78 -15.62 -3.49 -13.37
N ASN A 79 -15.35 -4.42 -12.44
CA ASN A 79 -14.51 -5.59 -12.69
C ASN A 79 -15.30 -6.91 -12.76
N SER A 80 -16.63 -6.89 -12.90
CA SER A 80 -17.48 -8.09 -12.78
C SER A 80 -17.13 -9.18 -13.78
N ALA A 81 -16.68 -8.81 -14.99
CA ALA A 81 -16.23 -9.77 -16.02
C ALA A 81 -14.92 -10.50 -15.68
N ASN A 82 -14.13 -9.96 -14.75
CA ASN A 82 -12.83 -10.50 -14.32
C ASN A 82 -12.74 -10.58 -12.79
N ALA A 83 -13.87 -10.84 -12.14
CA ALA A 83 -14.00 -10.81 -10.70
C ALA A 83 -12.90 -11.63 -10.00
N GLY A 84 -12.25 -11.01 -9.00
CA GLY A 84 -11.17 -11.62 -8.22
C GLY A 84 -9.77 -11.41 -8.80
N LYS A 85 -9.64 -10.82 -10.00
CA LYS A 85 -8.33 -10.46 -10.58
C LYS A 85 -7.88 -9.04 -10.23
N GLY A 86 -8.81 -8.16 -9.87
CA GLY A 86 -8.56 -6.74 -9.66
C GLY A 86 -8.22 -5.97 -10.94
N ILE A 87 -8.09 -4.65 -10.79
CA ILE A 87 -7.72 -3.72 -11.86
C ILE A 87 -6.39 -3.05 -11.54
N TYR A 88 -5.43 -3.13 -12.45
CA TYR A 88 -4.22 -2.32 -12.41
C TYR A 88 -4.44 -0.97 -13.09
N ASP A 89 -4.26 0.11 -12.33
CA ASP A 89 -4.30 1.49 -12.83
C ASP A 89 -2.89 2.09 -12.75
N SER A 90 -2.34 2.48 -13.91
CA SER A 90 -0.99 3.06 -14.01
C SER A 90 -0.90 4.48 -13.46
N GLU A 91 -1.97 5.27 -13.55
CA GLU A 91 -2.02 6.64 -13.03
C GLU A 91 -2.07 6.66 -11.50
N LYS A 92 -2.72 5.66 -10.89
CA LYS A 92 -2.72 5.46 -9.44
C LYS A 92 -1.53 4.63 -8.95
N TRP A 93 -0.89 3.90 -9.85
CA TRP A 93 0.10 2.87 -9.56
C TRP A 93 -0.40 1.94 -8.46
N ALA A 94 -1.51 1.23 -8.71
CA ALA A 94 -2.15 0.35 -7.73
C ALA A 94 -2.88 -0.81 -8.43
N VAL A 95 -2.91 -1.98 -7.78
CA VAL A 95 -3.85 -3.05 -8.12
C VAL A 95 -5.04 -2.98 -7.16
N VAL A 96 -6.21 -2.66 -7.69
CA VAL A 96 -7.42 -2.35 -6.94
C VAL A 96 -8.43 -3.49 -7.06
N PHE A 97 -8.82 -4.03 -5.93
CA PHE A 97 -9.87 -5.03 -5.79
C PHE A 97 -11.10 -4.40 -5.13
N LYS A 98 -12.28 -4.64 -5.68
CA LYS A 98 -13.56 -4.11 -5.23
C LYS A 98 -14.44 -5.23 -4.69
N TYR A 99 -14.07 -5.78 -3.54
CA TYR A 99 -14.75 -6.94 -2.97
C TYR A 99 -16.11 -6.59 -2.36
N SER A 100 -17.07 -7.52 -2.47
CA SER A 100 -18.33 -7.44 -1.72
C SER A 100 -18.12 -7.78 -0.24
N SER A 101 -17.21 -8.71 0.06
CA SER A 101 -16.72 -9.00 1.42
C SER A 101 -15.37 -9.71 1.37
N VAL A 102 -14.63 -9.70 2.47
CA VAL A 102 -13.37 -10.44 2.61
C VAL A 102 -13.37 -11.26 3.90
N ASN A 103 -13.04 -12.54 3.80
CA ASN A 103 -12.83 -13.43 4.94
C ASN A 103 -11.54 -14.24 4.75
N ILE A 104 -10.66 -14.16 5.74
CA ILE A 104 -9.43 -14.95 5.83
C ILE A 104 -9.54 -15.84 7.07
N ASP A 105 -9.78 -17.13 6.89
CA ASP A 105 -10.06 -18.06 7.97
C ASP A 105 -8.85 -18.24 8.91
N ALA A 106 -9.14 -18.60 10.16
CA ALA A 106 -8.11 -18.97 11.12
C ALA A 106 -7.23 -20.11 10.56
N GLY A 107 -5.91 -19.94 10.66
CA GLY A 107 -4.93 -20.88 10.10
C GLY A 107 -4.65 -20.72 8.60
N ALA A 108 -5.45 -19.93 7.86
CA ALA A 108 -5.17 -19.59 6.48
C ALA A 108 -4.13 -18.47 6.36
N THR A 109 -3.41 -18.42 5.24
CA THR A 109 -2.46 -17.34 4.92
C THR A 109 -2.69 -16.85 3.50
N LEU A 110 -3.02 -15.58 3.34
CA LEU A 110 -3.02 -14.89 2.06
C LEU A 110 -1.71 -14.13 1.85
N SER A 111 -1.10 -14.31 0.69
CA SER A 111 0.01 -13.47 0.20
C SER A 111 -0.16 -13.16 -1.29
N PHE A 112 0.79 -12.43 -1.87
CA PHE A 112 0.69 -11.90 -3.23
C PHE A 112 2.00 -12.09 -3.99
N SER A 113 1.93 -12.50 -5.27
CA SER A 113 3.03 -12.26 -6.21
C SER A 113 2.89 -10.88 -6.86
N ASN A 114 4.02 -10.25 -7.14
CA ASN A 114 4.05 -8.87 -7.62
C ASN A 114 3.47 -8.74 -9.03
N HIS A 115 2.69 -7.68 -9.24
CA HIS A 115 2.40 -7.18 -10.59
C HIS A 115 3.71 -6.73 -11.26
N PRO A 116 3.84 -6.78 -12.60
CA PRO A 116 5.03 -6.27 -13.29
C PRO A 116 5.40 -4.81 -12.99
N SER A 117 4.49 -3.91 -12.62
CA SER A 117 4.84 -2.56 -12.10
C SER A 117 5.34 -2.54 -10.66
N ARG A 118 5.19 -3.66 -9.93
CA ARG A 118 5.32 -3.78 -8.47
C ARG A 118 4.36 -2.85 -7.73
N ALA A 119 3.20 -2.54 -8.31
CA ALA A 119 2.19 -1.71 -7.66
C ALA A 119 1.70 -2.33 -6.33
N PRO A 120 1.36 -1.50 -5.33
CA PRO A 120 0.71 -1.92 -4.08
C PRO A 120 -0.69 -2.47 -4.29
N VAL A 121 -1.22 -3.08 -3.23
CA VAL A 121 -2.58 -3.66 -3.19
C VAL A 121 -3.56 -2.68 -2.58
N VAL A 122 -4.75 -2.54 -3.17
CA VAL A 122 -5.85 -1.76 -2.62
C VAL A 122 -7.10 -2.61 -2.58
N TRP A 123 -7.73 -2.72 -1.41
CA TRP A 123 -9.03 -3.35 -1.22
C TRP A 123 -10.06 -2.28 -0.91
N LEU A 124 -11.06 -2.17 -1.77
CA LEU A 124 -12.24 -1.33 -1.62
C LEU A 124 -13.43 -2.25 -1.35
N VAL A 125 -13.82 -2.38 -0.09
CA VAL A 125 -14.76 -3.43 0.35
C VAL A 125 -16.11 -2.82 0.68
N ASN A 126 -17.14 -3.25 -0.04
CA ASN A 126 -18.52 -2.76 0.14
C ASN A 126 -19.18 -3.31 1.42
N GLY A 127 -18.79 -4.52 1.83
CA GLY A 127 -19.28 -5.18 3.04
C GLY A 127 -18.27 -5.13 4.19
N ASN A 128 -18.09 -6.28 4.85
CA ASN A 128 -17.17 -6.45 5.96
C ASN A 128 -15.84 -7.08 5.51
N VAL A 129 -14.80 -6.85 6.32
CA VAL A 129 -13.51 -7.55 6.23
C VAL A 129 -13.25 -8.26 7.54
N THR A 130 -12.99 -9.56 7.49
CA THR A 130 -12.60 -10.38 8.65
C THR A 130 -11.29 -11.10 8.36
N ILE A 131 -10.27 -10.83 9.16
CA ILE A 131 -8.95 -11.46 9.08
C ILE A 131 -8.72 -12.25 10.38
N ASP A 132 -9.08 -13.53 10.39
CA ASP A 132 -8.78 -14.47 11.48
C ASP A 132 -7.44 -15.20 11.25
N GLY A 133 -7.07 -15.37 9.97
CA GLY A 133 -5.77 -15.90 9.55
C GLY A 133 -4.69 -14.83 9.38
N THR A 134 -3.83 -15.00 8.38
CA THR A 134 -2.74 -14.08 8.07
C THR A 134 -2.92 -13.45 6.69
N VAL A 135 -2.76 -12.12 6.59
CA VAL A 135 -2.52 -11.42 5.32
C VAL A 135 -1.07 -10.90 5.35
N SER A 136 -0.26 -11.30 4.36
CA SER A 136 1.17 -10.99 4.32
C SER A 136 1.58 -10.32 3.03
N LEU A 137 2.21 -9.15 3.17
CA LEU A 137 2.86 -8.38 2.11
C LEU A 137 4.37 -8.30 2.35
N ASN A 138 4.96 -9.30 2.97
CA ASN A 138 6.36 -9.23 3.38
C ASN A 138 7.31 -9.16 2.18
N GLY A 139 8.42 -8.43 2.35
CA GLY A 139 9.57 -8.56 1.47
C GLY A 139 10.25 -9.91 1.63
N GLN A 140 10.83 -10.42 0.55
CA GLN A 140 11.68 -11.60 0.64
C GLN A 140 12.95 -11.30 1.43
N GLY A 141 13.39 -12.25 2.24
CA GLY A 141 14.74 -12.26 2.77
C GLY A 141 15.79 -12.41 1.66
N TYR A 142 17.06 -12.50 2.06
CA TYR A 142 18.18 -12.61 1.13
C TYR A 142 17.96 -13.71 0.06
N GLN A 143 18.49 -13.47 -1.13
CA GLN A 143 18.52 -14.42 -2.24
C GLN A 143 19.97 -14.65 -2.67
N THR A 144 20.19 -15.75 -3.38
CA THR A 144 21.47 -16.04 -4.04
C THR A 144 21.60 -15.25 -5.35
N PRO A 145 22.74 -14.61 -5.61
CA PRO A 145 23.05 -13.97 -6.88
C PRO A 145 22.87 -14.92 -8.07
N PRO A 146 22.51 -14.40 -9.26
CA PRO A 146 22.42 -12.98 -9.60
C PRO A 146 21.08 -12.34 -9.21
N LEU A 147 20.23 -13.05 -8.47
CA LEU A 147 18.90 -12.56 -8.10
C LEU A 147 18.98 -11.45 -7.04
N ASN A 148 18.05 -10.51 -7.17
CA ASN A 148 17.69 -9.60 -6.10
C ASN A 148 16.53 -10.22 -5.30
N SER A 149 16.52 -10.03 -3.99
CA SER A 149 15.34 -10.29 -3.16
C SER A 149 14.15 -9.47 -3.66
N GLN A 150 13.01 -10.11 -3.89
CA GLN A 150 11.80 -9.43 -4.36
C GLN A 150 11.04 -8.80 -3.20
N PRO A 151 10.53 -7.57 -3.35
CA PRO A 151 9.73 -6.93 -2.32
C PRO A 151 8.33 -7.52 -2.26
N GLY A 152 7.58 -7.16 -1.22
CA GLY A 152 6.13 -7.24 -1.29
C GLY A 152 5.55 -6.23 -2.31
N PRO A 153 4.27 -6.36 -2.71
CA PRO A 153 3.62 -5.43 -3.64
C PRO A 153 3.77 -3.98 -3.19
N GLY A 154 4.24 -3.07 -4.03
CA GLY A 154 4.48 -1.67 -3.69
C GLY A 154 5.85 -1.37 -3.06
N GLY A 155 6.63 -2.39 -2.68
CA GLY A 155 7.96 -2.22 -2.09
C GLY A 155 9.10 -2.26 -3.12
N PHE A 156 10.34 -2.17 -2.63
CA PHE A 156 11.56 -2.18 -3.44
C PHE A 156 12.54 -3.29 -3.06
N ARG A 157 13.26 -3.79 -4.07
CA ARG A 157 14.18 -4.94 -3.94
C ARG A 157 15.38 -4.65 -3.06
N GLY A 158 15.92 -5.71 -2.43
CA GLY A 158 17.26 -5.67 -1.85
C GLY A 158 18.35 -5.61 -2.92
N GLY A 159 19.52 -5.14 -2.53
CA GLY A 159 20.69 -5.11 -3.40
C GLY A 159 21.16 -6.51 -3.74
N ALA A 160 21.65 -6.74 -4.96
CA ALA A 160 22.16 -8.07 -5.33
C ALA A 160 23.47 -8.36 -4.61
N GLY A 161 23.72 -9.61 -4.23
CA GLY A 161 25.03 -10.03 -3.70
C GLY A 161 26.09 -10.16 -4.80
N THR A 162 27.33 -10.40 -4.43
CA THR A 162 28.43 -10.64 -5.38
C THR A 162 28.21 -11.94 -6.14
N TYR A 163 28.14 -11.86 -7.47
CA TYR A 163 27.92 -12.98 -8.37
C TYR A 163 29.24 -13.57 -8.88
N ASP A 164 30.23 -12.71 -9.15
CA ASP A 164 31.55 -13.09 -9.66
C ASP A 164 32.63 -12.06 -9.23
N ASN A 165 33.89 -12.35 -9.51
CA ASN A 165 35.05 -11.49 -9.26
C ASN A 165 34.92 -10.08 -9.85
N TRP A 166 34.21 -9.93 -10.98
CA TRP A 166 34.00 -8.65 -11.67
C TRP A 166 32.55 -8.13 -11.55
N VAL A 167 31.67 -8.92 -10.93
CA VAL A 167 30.26 -8.57 -10.69
C VAL A 167 30.00 -8.62 -9.19
N LYS A 168 30.41 -7.53 -8.53
CA LYS A 168 30.26 -7.29 -7.10
C LYS A 168 28.87 -6.81 -6.76
N ALA A 169 28.53 -6.97 -5.48
CA ALA A 169 27.25 -6.62 -4.90
C ALA A 169 26.78 -5.18 -5.22
N GLY A 170 25.47 -4.95 -5.12
CA GLY A 170 24.80 -3.66 -5.30
C GLY A 170 24.12 -3.14 -4.04
N SER A 171 23.74 -1.86 -4.05
CA SER A 171 22.89 -1.25 -3.01
C SER A 171 21.46 -1.77 -3.05
N GLY A 172 20.76 -1.65 -1.94
CA GLY A 172 19.31 -1.76 -1.87
C GLY A 172 18.63 -0.76 -2.81
N LEU A 173 17.53 -1.20 -3.42
CA LEU A 173 16.72 -0.36 -4.30
C LEU A 173 15.63 0.36 -3.51
N GLY A 174 15.07 1.40 -4.11
CA GLY A 174 14.05 2.25 -3.53
C GLY A 174 14.59 3.57 -2.98
N PRO A 175 13.71 4.55 -2.70
CA PRO A 175 14.12 5.88 -2.25
C PRO A 175 14.96 5.84 -0.96
N GLY A 176 14.71 4.85 -0.10
CA GLY A 176 15.43 4.58 1.14
C GLY A 176 16.37 3.37 1.08
N GLY A 177 16.79 2.91 -0.10
CA GLY A 177 17.58 1.69 -0.22
C GLY A 177 18.98 1.80 0.40
N GLY A 178 19.39 0.78 1.16
CA GLY A 178 20.66 0.76 1.92
C GLY A 178 21.91 0.62 1.05
N GLN A 179 23.04 1.20 1.48
CA GLN A 179 24.31 1.11 0.76
C GLN A 179 24.96 -0.28 0.89
N ARG A 180 25.75 -0.65 -0.12
CA ARG A 180 26.73 -1.76 -0.01
C ARG A 180 27.99 -1.25 0.69
N SER A 181 28.58 -2.09 1.52
CA SER A 181 29.87 -1.82 2.18
C SER A 181 30.71 -3.10 2.28
N SER A 182 31.99 -2.95 2.59
CA SER A 182 32.90 -4.10 2.71
C SER A 182 32.70 -4.77 4.06
N GLY A 183 32.25 -6.02 4.05
CA GLY A 183 31.98 -6.82 5.25
C GLY A 183 30.61 -6.58 5.88
N VAL A 184 29.83 -5.59 5.39
CA VAL A 184 28.47 -5.28 5.87
C VAL A 184 27.62 -4.64 4.76
N GLY A 185 26.31 -4.83 4.77
CA GLY A 185 25.34 -4.07 3.99
C GLY A 185 24.42 -3.27 4.92
N TYR A 186 24.04 -2.06 4.54
CA TYR A 186 23.22 -1.20 5.41
C TYR A 186 21.72 -1.50 5.25
N GLY A 187 20.95 -1.23 6.31
CA GLY A 187 19.50 -1.42 6.32
C GLY A 187 18.79 -0.47 5.35
N GLY A 188 17.68 -0.94 4.77
CA GLY A 188 16.75 -0.06 4.06
C GLY A 188 15.99 0.83 5.05
N SER A 189 15.67 2.07 4.66
CA SER A 189 14.88 3.02 5.44
C SER A 189 13.48 3.20 4.86
N TYR A 190 12.47 3.47 5.70
CA TYR A 190 11.15 3.94 5.25
C TYR A 190 10.47 4.85 6.29
N GLY A 191 9.73 4.30 7.24
CA GLY A 191 9.10 5.04 8.35
C GLY A 191 10.08 5.40 9.47
N SER A 192 11.08 4.55 9.68
CA SER A 192 12.31 4.89 10.41
C SER A 192 13.55 4.76 9.52
N ILE A 193 14.67 5.30 10.00
CA ILE A 193 15.99 5.05 9.39
C ILE A 193 16.39 3.59 9.73
N GLY A 194 16.81 2.82 8.72
CA GLY A 194 17.43 1.50 8.92
C GLY A 194 18.88 1.65 9.39
N GLY A 195 19.51 0.57 9.85
CA GLY A 195 20.89 0.65 10.37
C GLY A 195 21.88 1.21 9.33
N ASN A 196 22.39 2.42 9.57
CA ASN A 196 23.19 3.23 8.63
C ASN A 196 22.51 3.47 7.26
N GLY A 197 21.18 3.32 7.19
CA GLY A 197 20.40 3.57 5.99
C GLY A 197 20.28 5.07 5.66
N PRO A 198 19.83 5.40 4.45
CA PRO A 198 19.57 6.79 4.04
C PRO A 198 18.34 7.39 4.75
N GLU A 199 18.06 8.66 4.45
CA GLU A 199 16.87 9.35 4.92
C GLU A 199 15.55 8.65 4.58
N ARG A 200 14.55 8.90 5.43
CA ARG A 200 13.18 8.41 5.30
C ARG A 200 12.47 8.99 4.08
N TYR A 201 11.38 8.35 3.67
CA TYR A 201 10.52 8.84 2.58
C TYR A 201 9.04 8.52 2.81
N GLY A 202 8.21 9.00 1.90
CA GLY A 202 6.75 8.91 2.00
C GLY A 202 6.19 9.85 3.07
N ASN A 203 4.89 9.76 3.32
CA ASN A 203 4.19 10.53 4.33
C ASN A 203 3.41 9.60 5.28
N GLN A 204 3.03 10.12 6.45
CA GLN A 204 2.34 9.35 7.49
C GLN A 204 0.93 8.90 7.07
N SER A 205 0.27 9.65 6.19
CA SER A 205 -1.08 9.33 5.70
C SER A 205 -1.10 8.24 4.64
N LEU A 206 0.07 7.81 4.12
CA LEU A 206 0.17 6.81 3.04
C LEU A 206 -0.64 7.18 1.78
N ILE A 207 -0.60 8.47 1.39
CA ILE A 207 -1.19 9.00 0.15
C ILE A 207 -0.10 9.72 -0.67
N PRO A 208 0.38 9.17 -1.79
CA PRO A 208 0.02 7.87 -2.36
C PRO A 208 0.56 6.70 -1.53
N LEU A 209 -0.02 5.52 -1.75
CA LEU A 209 0.38 4.28 -1.10
C LEU A 209 1.72 3.80 -1.67
N ILE A 210 2.69 3.49 -0.81
CA ILE A 210 4.05 3.07 -1.21
C ILE A 210 4.64 2.14 -0.14
N GLY A 211 5.40 1.13 -0.56
CA GLY A 211 6.06 0.17 0.33
C GLY A 211 7.46 0.58 0.75
N GLY A 212 8.11 -0.33 1.47
CA GLY A 212 9.46 -0.18 2.03
C GLY A 212 10.58 -0.37 1.00
N SER A 213 11.76 0.12 1.33
CA SER A 213 12.99 -0.02 0.54
C SER A 213 13.86 -1.20 0.98
N GLY A 214 14.66 -1.72 0.06
CA GLY A 214 15.54 -2.87 0.33
C GLY A 214 16.85 -2.51 1.03
N GLY A 215 17.43 -3.48 1.70
CA GLY A 215 18.76 -3.40 2.31
C GLY A 215 19.88 -3.55 1.28
N GLY A 216 21.05 -3.03 1.62
CA GLY A 216 22.29 -3.20 0.87
C GLY A 216 22.93 -4.56 1.12
N SER A 217 23.79 -4.98 0.19
CA SER A 217 24.55 -6.22 0.29
C SER A 217 25.97 -5.99 0.79
N ASP A 218 26.61 -7.05 1.28
CA ASP A 218 28.05 -7.08 1.51
C ASP A 218 28.80 -7.24 0.18
N ILE A 219 29.78 -6.38 -0.08
CA ILE A 219 30.65 -6.41 -1.27
C ILE A 219 31.41 -7.74 -1.39
N ASN A 220 31.76 -8.37 -0.26
CA ASN A 220 32.49 -9.64 -0.26
C ASN A 220 31.57 -10.86 -0.17
N GLY A 221 30.28 -10.62 0.09
CA GLY A 221 29.27 -11.65 0.31
C GLY A 221 28.53 -12.04 -0.95
N THR A 222 28.17 -13.32 -1.05
CA THR A 222 27.33 -13.88 -2.12
C THR A 222 25.85 -13.85 -1.75
N LYS A 223 25.42 -12.94 -0.86
CA LYS A 223 24.05 -12.90 -0.33
C LYS A 223 23.48 -11.51 -0.56
N SER A 224 22.26 -11.45 -1.08
CA SER A 224 21.58 -10.18 -1.32
C SER A 224 21.18 -9.51 0.00
N GLY A 225 20.91 -8.21 -0.03
CA GLY A 225 20.17 -7.54 1.05
C GLY A 225 18.73 -8.04 1.12
N GLY A 226 18.06 -7.82 2.24
CA GLY A 226 16.63 -8.08 2.38
C GLY A 226 15.78 -7.09 1.56
N ALA A 227 14.62 -7.51 1.04
CA ALA A 227 13.74 -6.62 0.29
C ALA A 227 12.78 -5.85 1.20
N GLY A 228 12.30 -4.69 0.75
CA GLY A 228 11.31 -3.92 1.49
C GLY A 228 9.94 -4.62 1.54
N GLY A 229 9.22 -4.38 2.64
CA GLY A 229 7.81 -4.77 2.78
C GLY A 229 6.92 -4.08 1.75
N GLY A 230 5.82 -4.71 1.37
CA GLY A 230 4.84 -4.16 0.45
C GLY A 230 3.96 -3.06 1.04
N ALA A 231 2.91 -2.66 0.36
CA ALA A 231 1.92 -1.75 0.87
C ALA A 231 0.51 -2.16 0.51
N ILE A 232 -0.40 -1.98 1.48
CA ILE A 232 -1.82 -2.26 1.34
C ILE A 232 -2.67 -1.12 1.89
N LEU A 233 -3.72 -0.79 1.15
CA LEU A 233 -4.87 -0.06 1.65
C LEU A 233 -6.04 -1.03 1.79
N ILE A 234 -6.63 -1.12 2.98
CA ILE A 234 -7.90 -1.79 3.21
C ILE A 234 -8.92 -0.72 3.60
N ALA A 235 -9.80 -0.38 2.66
CA ALA A 235 -10.91 0.53 2.88
C ALA A 235 -12.22 -0.26 2.90
N CYS A 236 -12.86 -0.33 4.06
CA CYS A 236 -14.06 -1.12 4.31
C CYS A 236 -15.22 -0.19 4.66
N LYS A 237 -16.38 -0.38 4.03
CA LYS A 237 -17.57 0.43 4.30
C LYS A 237 -18.11 0.23 5.73
N ASN A 238 -18.01 -0.99 6.25
CA ASN A 238 -18.61 -1.39 7.52
C ASN A 238 -17.50 -1.72 8.53
N THR A 239 -17.46 -2.98 9.00
CA THR A 239 -16.51 -3.44 10.01
C THR A 239 -15.28 -4.06 9.36
N LEU A 240 -14.11 -3.59 9.77
CA LEU A 240 -12.83 -4.26 9.56
C LEU A 240 -12.41 -4.92 10.88
N SER A 241 -12.45 -6.25 10.91
CA SER A 241 -12.02 -7.05 12.06
C SER A 241 -10.67 -7.72 11.77
N VAL A 242 -9.66 -7.40 12.56
CA VAL A 242 -8.34 -8.06 12.50
C VAL A 242 -8.15 -8.87 13.78
N ASN A 243 -8.38 -10.18 13.73
CA ASN A 243 -8.20 -11.09 14.85
C ASN A 243 -6.90 -11.90 14.76
N GLY A 244 -6.44 -12.15 13.52
CA GLY A 244 -5.17 -12.78 13.22
C GLY A 244 -4.05 -11.76 12.98
N VAL A 245 -3.35 -11.87 11.85
CA VAL A 245 -2.17 -11.05 11.55
C VAL A 245 -2.29 -10.36 10.19
N LEU A 246 -2.15 -9.05 10.18
CA LEU A 246 -1.92 -8.26 8.97
C LEU A 246 -0.49 -7.73 9.01
N ARG A 247 0.35 -8.14 8.05
CA ARG A 247 1.79 -7.80 8.08
C ARG A 247 2.36 -7.35 6.76
N SER A 248 3.25 -6.36 6.84
CA SER A 248 4.08 -5.89 5.73
C SER A 248 5.51 -5.68 6.19
N ASN A 249 6.16 -6.75 6.63
CA ASN A 249 7.52 -6.67 7.15
C ASN A 249 8.55 -6.67 6.03
N GLY A 250 9.67 -6.01 6.26
CA GLY A 250 10.86 -6.15 5.43
C GLY A 250 11.43 -7.57 5.52
N GLY A 251 12.13 -7.97 4.47
CA GLY A 251 12.85 -9.23 4.45
C GLY A 251 14.18 -9.12 5.19
N ASN A 252 14.59 -10.23 5.80
CA ASN A 252 15.85 -10.30 6.53
C ASN A 252 17.05 -10.36 5.56
N GLY A 253 18.17 -9.74 5.95
CA GLY A 253 19.48 -10.04 5.42
C GLY A 253 19.95 -11.44 5.82
N TYR A 254 21.20 -11.77 5.50
CA TYR A 254 21.85 -12.99 5.99
C TYR A 254 22.72 -12.65 7.20
N ASN A 255 22.93 -13.62 8.10
CA ASN A 255 23.64 -13.43 9.37
C ASN A 255 25.15 -13.16 9.23
N ASP A 256 25.64 -12.83 8.04
CA ASP A 256 27.05 -12.62 7.72
C ASP A 256 27.19 -11.54 6.63
N GLY A 257 26.76 -10.32 6.94
CA GLY A 257 27.01 -9.15 6.09
C GLY A 257 25.79 -8.32 5.71
N PRO A 258 24.80 -8.82 4.93
CA PRO A 258 23.77 -7.97 4.32
C PRO A 258 22.84 -7.27 5.32
N GLY A 259 22.32 -6.11 4.90
CA GLY A 259 21.32 -5.35 5.64
C GLY A 259 19.90 -5.86 5.42
N GLY A 260 19.05 -5.63 6.41
CA GLY A 260 17.61 -5.93 6.34
C GLY A 260 16.85 -4.93 5.46
N GLY A 261 15.76 -5.38 4.84
CA GLY A 261 14.82 -4.49 4.15
C GLY A 261 13.91 -3.77 5.16
N SER A 262 13.48 -2.55 4.86
CA SER A 262 12.52 -1.83 5.72
C SER A 262 11.11 -2.42 5.66
N GLY A 263 10.34 -2.19 6.72
CA GLY A 263 8.91 -2.45 6.75
C GLY A 263 8.15 -1.64 5.69
N GLY A 264 6.94 -2.07 5.40
CA GLY A 264 6.09 -1.52 4.35
C GLY A 264 5.03 -0.54 4.83
N GLY A 265 3.99 -0.32 4.02
CA GLY A 265 2.87 0.58 4.33
C GLY A 265 1.57 -0.18 4.60
N ILE A 266 0.88 0.08 5.70
CA ILE A 266 -0.47 -0.45 5.95
C ILE A 266 -1.41 0.71 6.24
N ARG A 267 -2.41 0.92 5.39
CA ARG A 267 -3.45 1.93 5.58
C ARG A 267 -4.79 1.25 5.77
N LEU A 268 -5.46 1.52 6.89
CA LEU A 268 -6.76 0.96 7.23
C LEU A 268 -7.78 2.09 7.30
N ILE A 269 -8.88 1.96 6.56
CA ILE A 269 -10.02 2.89 6.61
C ILE A 269 -11.28 2.05 6.86
N ALA A 270 -12.02 2.33 7.93
CA ALA A 270 -13.24 1.59 8.24
C ALA A 270 -14.27 2.44 8.99
N ASP A 271 -15.55 2.09 8.93
CA ASP A 271 -16.52 2.66 9.85
C ASP A 271 -16.24 2.17 11.27
N ILE A 272 -16.11 0.86 11.44
CA ILE A 272 -15.74 0.22 12.70
C ILE A 272 -14.43 -0.56 12.52
N LEU A 273 -13.39 -0.22 13.29
CA LEU A 273 -12.20 -1.06 13.39
C LEU A 273 -12.29 -1.92 14.66
N ALA A 274 -12.34 -3.23 14.47
CA ALA A 274 -12.50 -4.23 15.52
C ALA A 274 -11.37 -5.27 15.54
N GLY A 275 -11.34 -6.08 16.61
CA GLY A 275 -10.49 -7.26 16.73
C GLY A 275 -9.36 -7.15 17.73
N THR A 276 -8.65 -8.26 17.94
CA THR A 276 -7.62 -8.42 18.97
C THR A 276 -6.28 -8.89 18.41
N GLY A 277 -6.13 -8.90 17.09
CA GLY A 277 -4.97 -9.40 16.38
C GLY A 277 -3.80 -8.42 16.34
N THR A 278 -2.90 -8.64 15.37
CA THR A 278 -1.69 -7.85 15.19
C THR A 278 -1.67 -7.20 13.80
N VAL A 279 -1.29 -5.93 13.76
CA VAL A 279 -0.98 -5.20 12.53
C VAL A 279 0.47 -4.74 12.62
N ASN A 280 1.36 -5.24 11.74
CA ASN A 280 2.76 -4.85 11.81
C ASN A 280 3.45 -4.57 10.46
N ALA A 281 4.36 -3.61 10.50
CA ALA A 281 5.22 -3.21 9.39
C ALA A 281 6.65 -3.04 9.93
N LEU A 282 7.27 -4.14 10.33
CA LEU A 282 8.62 -4.15 10.91
C LEU A 282 9.69 -4.17 9.83
N GLY A 283 10.87 -3.63 10.15
CA GLY A 283 12.07 -3.93 9.36
C GLY A 283 12.47 -5.39 9.49
N GLY A 284 13.15 -5.91 8.48
CA GLY A 284 13.79 -7.22 8.54
C GLY A 284 15.14 -7.14 9.27
N ASP A 285 15.54 -8.26 9.86
CA ASP A 285 16.81 -8.35 10.59
C ASP A 285 17.98 -8.23 9.62
N GLY A 286 19.01 -7.47 9.98
CA GLY A 286 20.28 -7.38 9.28
C GLY A 286 21.42 -7.99 10.10
N TYR A 287 22.62 -8.01 9.53
CA TYR A 287 23.80 -8.37 10.32
C TYR A 287 24.03 -7.35 11.44
N LYS A 288 24.20 -7.78 12.69
CA LYS A 288 24.43 -6.92 13.87
C LYS A 288 23.33 -5.86 14.06
N THR A 289 23.59 -4.62 13.67
CA THR A 289 22.71 -3.46 13.86
C THR A 289 22.19 -2.92 12.53
N TYR A 290 22.37 -3.65 11.42
CA TYR A 290 21.99 -3.22 10.08
C TYR A 290 20.57 -3.66 9.70
N ASP A 291 19.67 -3.67 10.69
CA ASP A 291 18.26 -3.98 10.51
C ASP A 291 17.58 -2.95 9.60
N GLY A 292 16.52 -3.38 8.94
CA GLY A 292 15.65 -2.48 8.21
C GLY A 292 14.94 -1.51 9.15
N GLY A 293 14.66 -0.31 8.64
CA GLY A 293 13.79 0.63 9.33
C GLY A 293 12.36 0.12 9.42
N LEU A 294 11.62 0.58 10.42
CA LEU A 294 10.19 0.35 10.53
C LEU A 294 9.44 0.95 9.35
N GLY A 295 8.29 0.36 9.05
CA GLY A 295 7.35 0.83 8.05
C GLY A 295 6.44 1.93 8.57
N ARG A 296 5.28 2.09 7.93
CA ARG A 296 4.25 3.06 8.34
C ARG A 296 2.90 2.37 8.42
N ILE A 297 2.15 2.71 9.46
CA ILE A 297 0.76 2.28 9.64
C ILE A 297 -0.08 3.55 9.76
N SER A 298 -1.22 3.60 9.07
CA SER A 298 -2.21 4.67 9.16
C SER A 298 -3.58 4.05 9.37
N ILE A 299 -4.32 4.58 10.33
CA ILE A 299 -5.65 4.07 10.71
C ILE A 299 -6.62 5.23 10.71
N GLU A 300 -7.69 5.11 9.94
CA GLU A 300 -8.78 6.07 9.84
C GLU A 300 -10.10 5.34 10.16
N ARG A 301 -10.81 5.77 11.21
CA ARG A 301 -12.02 5.07 11.65
C ARG A 301 -13.04 5.95 12.36
N VAL A 302 -14.32 5.58 12.28
CA VAL A 302 -15.38 6.23 13.06
C VAL A 302 -15.40 5.65 14.48
N VAL A 303 -15.53 4.33 14.62
CA VAL A 303 -15.67 3.64 15.91
C VAL A 303 -14.43 2.81 16.25
N ASN A 304 -14.03 2.83 17.52
CA ASN A 304 -13.00 1.92 18.06
C ASN A 304 -13.68 0.74 18.73
N ASP A 305 -13.46 -0.48 18.24
CA ASP A 305 -13.90 -1.69 18.91
C ASP A 305 -12.80 -2.76 18.92
N ASN A 306 -11.55 -2.32 19.01
CA ASN A 306 -10.39 -3.18 18.93
C ASN A 306 -9.42 -2.97 20.09
N THR A 307 -8.59 -3.98 20.29
CA THR A 307 -7.42 -3.98 21.19
C THR A 307 -6.19 -4.48 20.42
N LEU A 308 -6.05 -4.04 19.16
CA LEU A 308 -4.99 -4.51 18.27
C LEU A 308 -3.60 -4.20 18.82
N VAL A 309 -2.67 -5.12 18.58
CA VAL A 309 -1.24 -4.84 18.71
C VAL A 309 -0.74 -4.22 17.41
N ILE A 310 -0.36 -2.94 17.44
CA ILE A 310 0.05 -2.18 16.26
C ILE A 310 1.54 -1.84 16.36
N VAL A 311 2.35 -2.25 15.37
CA VAL A 311 3.80 -2.00 15.37
C VAL A 311 4.33 -1.63 13.98
N PRO A 312 4.87 -0.42 13.76
CA PRO A 312 5.05 0.67 14.72
C PRO A 312 3.73 1.29 15.17
N GLU A 313 3.72 1.86 16.37
CA GLU A 313 2.58 2.62 16.88
C GLU A 313 2.26 3.81 15.97
N THR A 314 0.97 4.16 15.89
CA THR A 314 0.47 5.32 15.15
C THR A 314 -0.70 5.93 15.88
N ASP A 315 -0.88 7.23 15.71
CA ASP A 315 -2.09 7.93 16.15
C ASP A 315 -3.22 7.66 15.15
N PRO A 316 -4.35 7.04 15.58
CA PRO A 316 -5.50 6.85 14.71
C PRO A 316 -6.22 8.17 14.42
N ILE A 317 -6.68 8.34 13.19
CA ILE A 317 -7.50 9.46 12.76
C ILE A 317 -8.97 9.10 12.98
N HIS A 318 -9.68 9.93 13.74
CA HIS A 318 -11.12 9.79 13.90
C HIS A 318 -11.86 10.40 12.71
N LEU A 319 -12.71 9.61 12.07
CA LEU A 319 -13.61 10.05 11.00
C LEU A 319 -15.00 10.33 11.55
N SER A 320 -15.70 11.29 10.95
CA SER A 320 -17.14 11.46 11.16
C SER A 320 -17.91 10.40 10.36
N SER A 321 -19.10 10.03 10.83
CA SER A 321 -20.07 9.29 9.99
C SER A 321 -20.31 10.02 8.66
N GLU A 322 -20.65 9.28 7.61
CA GLU A 322 -20.89 9.79 6.25
C GLU A 322 -19.67 10.41 5.54
N THR A 323 -18.48 10.41 6.16
CA THR A 323 -17.25 10.89 5.52
C THR A 323 -16.96 10.07 4.26
N THR A 324 -16.61 10.73 3.16
CA THR A 324 -16.06 10.07 1.98
C THR A 324 -14.56 9.90 2.15
N ALA A 325 -14.09 8.66 2.10
CA ALA A 325 -12.67 8.34 2.28
C ALA A 325 -11.80 8.91 1.15
N THR A 326 -10.71 9.58 1.52
CA THR A 326 -9.70 10.06 0.56
C THR A 326 -8.74 8.93 0.21
N LEU A 327 -8.92 8.29 -0.95
CA LEU A 327 -8.10 7.14 -1.35
C LEU A 327 -6.79 7.57 -2.03
N TRP A 328 -6.86 8.59 -2.87
CA TRP A 328 -5.78 9.03 -3.76
C TRP A 328 -5.34 10.46 -3.44
N PRO A 329 -4.13 10.88 -3.87
CA PRO A 329 -3.78 12.28 -3.84
C PRO A 329 -4.83 13.12 -4.60
N PRO A 330 -5.21 14.32 -4.11
CA PRO A 330 -6.11 15.20 -4.85
C PRO A 330 -5.48 15.65 -6.18
N ASP A 331 -6.28 16.15 -7.11
CA ASP A 331 -5.80 16.52 -8.46
C ASP A 331 -4.72 17.61 -8.44
N ASN A 332 -4.79 18.51 -7.46
CA ASN A 332 -3.80 19.56 -7.23
C ASN A 332 -2.61 19.11 -6.36
N ALA A 333 -2.49 17.82 -6.03
CA ALA A 333 -1.34 17.31 -5.31
C ALA A 333 -0.04 17.54 -6.10
N PRO A 334 1.11 17.74 -5.40
CA PRO A 334 2.41 17.79 -6.04
C PRO A 334 2.72 16.48 -6.77
N LYS A 335 3.20 16.58 -8.01
CA LYS A 335 3.60 15.45 -8.86
C LYS A 335 5.02 15.65 -9.38
N VAL A 336 5.72 14.54 -9.61
CA VAL A 336 7.04 14.53 -10.23
C VAL A 336 7.17 13.32 -11.16
N LYS A 337 7.75 13.52 -12.34
CA LYS A 337 8.07 12.44 -13.28
C LYS A 337 9.36 12.74 -14.04
N ILE A 338 10.01 11.69 -14.52
CA ILE A 338 11.17 11.81 -15.41
C ILE A 338 10.64 11.91 -16.84
N LEU A 339 10.94 13.01 -17.54
CA LEU A 339 10.57 13.21 -18.94
C LEU A 339 11.55 12.54 -19.90
N SER A 340 12.85 12.64 -19.60
CA SER A 340 13.88 12.02 -20.43
C SER A 340 15.13 11.66 -19.66
N ILE A 341 15.83 10.64 -20.15
CA ILE A 341 17.17 10.24 -19.71
C ILE A 341 18.03 10.14 -20.96
N GLY A 342 19.07 10.97 -21.06
CA GLY A 342 19.97 11.01 -22.22
C GLY A 342 19.26 11.34 -23.53
N GLY A 343 18.22 12.18 -23.47
CA GLY A 343 17.38 12.54 -24.62
C GLY A 343 16.42 11.43 -25.06
N LYS A 344 16.29 10.34 -24.33
CA LYS A 344 15.31 9.26 -24.57
C LYS A 344 14.15 9.37 -23.58
N THR A 345 12.94 9.24 -24.09
CA THR A 345 11.70 9.25 -23.29
C THR A 345 11.48 7.86 -22.67
N PRO A 346 11.34 7.75 -21.34
CA PRO A 346 10.88 6.52 -20.69
C PRO A 346 9.45 6.17 -21.13
N PRO A 347 9.03 4.89 -21.05
CA PRO A 347 7.63 4.51 -21.21
C PRO A 347 6.77 5.14 -20.11
N ASP A 348 5.47 5.31 -20.38
CA ASP A 348 4.50 5.90 -19.44
C ASP A 348 4.38 5.11 -18.12
N ASP A 349 4.55 3.79 -18.18
CA ASP A 349 4.56 2.86 -17.03
C ASP A 349 5.91 2.12 -16.94
N PRO A 350 6.96 2.77 -16.39
CA PRO A 350 8.29 2.20 -16.30
C PRO A 350 8.35 1.03 -15.32
N ARG A 351 9.02 -0.06 -15.72
CA ARG A 351 9.03 -1.32 -14.98
C ARG A 351 10.25 -1.49 -14.07
N ALA A 352 11.33 -0.75 -14.28
CA ALA A 352 12.61 -0.96 -13.59
C ALA A 352 13.02 -2.45 -13.55
N SER A 353 12.99 -3.09 -14.73
CA SER A 353 13.39 -4.49 -14.90
C SER A 353 14.91 -4.62 -15.03
N PHE A 354 15.45 -5.72 -14.51
CA PHE A 354 16.88 -6.05 -14.55
C PHE A 354 17.18 -7.32 -15.35
N GLY A 355 16.19 -7.86 -16.06
CA GLY A 355 16.29 -9.18 -16.69
C GLY A 355 15.62 -9.24 -18.05
N THR A 356 14.90 -10.33 -18.32
CA THR A 356 14.34 -10.73 -19.62
C THR A 356 13.57 -9.65 -20.38
N TYR A 357 12.94 -8.71 -19.66
CA TYR A 357 12.14 -7.63 -20.26
C TYR A 357 12.96 -6.41 -20.72
N GLY A 358 14.28 -6.39 -20.50
CA GLY A 358 15.15 -5.27 -20.89
C GLY A 358 15.01 -4.04 -19.99
N ALA A 359 15.75 -2.99 -20.33
CA ALA A 359 15.68 -1.69 -19.66
C ALA A 359 14.55 -0.84 -20.24
N ASP A 360 13.92 0.00 -19.41
CA ASP A 360 12.92 0.97 -19.86
C ASP A 360 13.52 1.99 -20.83
N VAL A 361 14.80 2.35 -20.63
CA VAL A 361 15.58 3.23 -21.50
C VAL A 361 16.98 2.62 -21.70
N ALA A 362 17.42 2.54 -22.95
CA ALA A 362 18.78 2.16 -23.31
C ALA A 362 19.60 3.39 -23.68
N LEU A 363 20.77 3.54 -23.06
CA LEU A 363 21.68 4.66 -23.27
C LEU A 363 22.95 4.18 -24.01
N PRO A 364 23.60 5.05 -24.80
CA PRO A 364 24.96 4.78 -25.29
C PRO A 364 25.94 4.69 -24.12
N GLU A 365 27.11 4.08 -24.35
CA GLU A 365 28.19 4.08 -23.36
C GLU A 365 28.75 5.50 -23.18
N VAL A 366 28.34 6.14 -22.10
CA VAL A 366 28.77 7.47 -21.67
C VAL A 366 29.04 7.44 -20.17
N SER A 367 29.87 8.37 -19.67
CA SER A 367 30.13 8.50 -18.22
C SER A 367 29.08 9.35 -17.51
N THR A 368 28.39 10.23 -18.24
CA THR A 368 27.39 11.15 -17.73
C THR A 368 26.23 11.24 -18.70
N THR A 369 25.01 11.29 -18.17
CA THR A 369 23.79 11.53 -18.94
C THR A 369 22.94 12.60 -18.27
N GLN A 370 22.30 13.45 -19.06
CA GLN A 370 21.33 14.41 -18.55
C GLN A 370 19.99 13.72 -18.27
N VAL A 371 19.33 14.11 -17.20
CA VAL A 371 17.95 13.74 -16.88
C VAL A 371 17.10 15.00 -16.81
N VAL A 372 15.99 14.99 -17.55
CA VAL A 372 14.98 16.04 -17.49
C VAL A 372 13.82 15.55 -16.64
N VAL A 373 13.47 16.32 -15.61
CA VAL A 373 12.38 16.04 -14.67
C VAL A 373 11.30 17.09 -14.85
N GLU A 374 10.03 16.68 -14.86
CA GLU A 374 8.89 17.59 -14.77
C GLU A 374 8.24 17.48 -13.40
N THR A 375 7.95 18.63 -12.81
CA THR A 375 7.14 18.73 -11.61
C THR A 375 5.87 19.53 -11.88
N THR A 376 4.75 19.12 -11.28
CA THR A 376 3.48 19.85 -11.30
C THR A 376 3.06 20.17 -9.87
N ASN A 377 2.59 21.39 -9.59
CA ASN A 377 2.21 21.85 -8.25
C ASN A 377 3.33 21.70 -7.20
N VAL A 378 4.58 21.87 -7.63
CA VAL A 378 5.79 21.85 -6.77
C VAL A 378 6.42 23.23 -6.81
N GLU A 379 6.67 23.82 -5.65
CA GLU A 379 7.28 25.15 -5.55
C GLU A 379 8.73 25.13 -6.06
N GLN A 380 9.15 26.23 -6.69
CA GLN A 380 10.53 26.38 -7.19
C GLN A 380 11.60 26.33 -6.09
N ALA A 381 11.23 26.59 -4.83
CA ALA A 381 12.12 26.46 -3.67
C ALA A 381 12.36 25.00 -3.24
N SER A 382 11.65 24.03 -3.83
CA SER A 382 11.80 22.61 -3.52
C SER A 382 13.12 22.05 -4.01
N GLN A 383 13.63 21.02 -3.34
CA GLN A 383 14.75 20.23 -3.82
C GLN A 383 14.24 19.07 -4.68
N VAL A 384 14.64 19.03 -5.94
CA VAL A 384 14.40 17.90 -6.84
C VAL A 384 15.68 17.06 -6.89
N ILE A 385 15.58 15.79 -6.52
CA ILE A 385 16.75 14.91 -6.38
C ILE A 385 16.53 13.66 -7.21
N VAL A 386 17.45 13.40 -8.14
CA VAL A 386 17.46 12.19 -8.95
C VAL A 386 18.45 11.20 -8.35
N ARG A 387 17.98 9.98 -8.06
CA ARG A 387 18.75 8.86 -7.54
C ARG A 387 18.95 7.83 -8.64
N VAL A 388 20.20 7.45 -8.91
CA VAL A 388 20.54 6.31 -9.76
C VAL A 388 21.12 5.19 -8.90
N THR A 389 20.55 4.00 -8.99
CA THR A 389 21.00 2.83 -8.23
C THR A 389 21.41 1.72 -9.18
N PRO A 390 22.72 1.51 -9.39
CA PRO A 390 23.24 0.41 -10.18
C PRO A 390 22.88 -0.94 -9.54
N ARG A 391 22.57 -1.94 -10.37
CA ARG A 391 22.26 -3.29 -9.89
C ARG A 391 23.45 -3.95 -9.18
N PHE A 392 24.66 -3.69 -9.69
CA PHE A 392 25.92 -4.28 -9.26
C PHE A 392 27.02 -3.22 -9.23
N ASN A 393 28.16 -3.57 -8.63
CA ASN A 393 29.45 -2.87 -8.73
C ASN A 393 29.55 -1.47 -8.15
N ALA A 394 28.45 -0.79 -7.82
CA ALA A 394 28.45 0.59 -7.36
C ALA A 394 27.39 0.82 -6.29
N ASN A 395 27.62 1.85 -5.46
CA ASN A 395 26.57 2.38 -4.60
C ASN A 395 25.63 3.26 -5.43
N TYR A 396 24.44 3.56 -4.90
CA TYR A 396 23.59 4.60 -5.50
C TYR A 396 24.30 5.96 -5.47
N ILE A 397 23.97 6.81 -6.44
CA ILE A 397 24.42 8.20 -6.55
C ILE A 397 23.17 9.08 -6.62
N THR A 398 23.26 10.30 -6.08
CA THR A 398 22.21 11.32 -6.18
C THR A 398 22.73 12.57 -6.85
N ALA A 399 21.92 13.18 -7.70
CA ALA A 399 22.15 14.51 -8.27
C ALA A 399 20.98 15.42 -7.94
N ASN A 400 21.28 16.64 -7.50
CA ASN A 400 20.28 17.69 -7.36
C ASN A 400 19.98 18.26 -8.74
N ALA A 401 18.70 18.35 -9.08
CA ALA A 401 18.27 18.99 -10.31
C ALA A 401 18.14 20.50 -10.10
N THR A 402 18.47 21.27 -11.12
CA THR A 402 18.30 22.72 -11.16
C THR A 402 17.16 23.08 -12.10
N VAL A 403 16.44 24.15 -11.81
CA VAL A 403 15.39 24.68 -12.69
C VAL A 403 16.00 25.00 -14.05
N ASP A 404 15.38 24.47 -15.10
CA ASP A 404 15.70 24.78 -16.49
C ASP A 404 14.71 25.81 -17.04
N ASN A 405 13.42 25.49 -16.98
CA ASN A 405 12.35 26.40 -17.41
C ASN A 405 11.09 26.28 -16.52
N VAL A 406 10.28 27.34 -16.54
CA VAL A 406 8.91 27.32 -16.01
C VAL A 406 7.98 27.24 -17.20
N VAL A 407 7.29 26.12 -17.35
CA VAL A 407 6.44 25.80 -18.50
C VAL A 407 5.06 26.43 -18.38
N SER A 408 4.51 26.42 -17.17
CA SER A 408 3.20 27.03 -16.84
C SER A 408 3.21 27.52 -15.40
N THR A 409 2.40 28.54 -15.10
CA THR A 409 2.20 29.06 -13.74
C THR A 409 0.88 28.60 -13.10
N ASP A 410 -0.08 28.10 -13.90
CA ASP A 410 -1.34 27.58 -13.40
C ASP A 410 -1.89 26.45 -14.31
N PRO A 411 -1.80 25.17 -13.89
CA PRO A 411 -1.04 24.72 -12.72
C PRO A 411 0.46 25.01 -12.89
N LEU A 412 1.20 25.16 -11.78
CA LEU A 412 2.64 25.37 -11.83
C LEU A 412 3.34 24.14 -12.38
N VAL A 413 4.00 24.27 -13.54
CA VAL A 413 4.77 23.21 -14.19
C VAL A 413 6.20 23.70 -14.43
N ILE A 414 7.18 22.95 -13.95
CA ILE A 414 8.61 23.31 -14.01
C ILE A 414 9.39 22.12 -14.59
N HIS A 415 10.29 22.37 -15.54
CA HIS A 415 11.31 21.39 -15.92
C HIS A 415 12.62 21.65 -15.20
N TRP A 416 13.25 20.55 -14.78
CA TRP A 416 14.50 20.53 -14.04
C TRP A 416 15.50 19.65 -14.77
N ILE A 417 16.78 20.02 -14.69
CA ILE A 417 17.89 19.27 -15.28
C ILE A 417 18.79 18.76 -14.16
N ALA A 418 19.13 17.47 -14.22
CA ALA A 418 20.17 16.86 -13.40
C ALA A 418 21.15 16.08 -14.27
N ASP A 419 22.45 16.32 -14.08
CA ASP A 419 23.50 15.51 -14.71
C ASP A 419 23.83 14.31 -13.82
N LEU A 420 23.57 13.11 -14.34
CA LEU A 420 23.81 11.85 -13.64
C LEU A 420 25.07 11.17 -14.16
N SER A 421 25.96 10.79 -13.26
CA SER A 421 27.01 9.82 -13.57
C SER A 421 26.38 8.43 -13.76
N VAL A 422 26.70 7.79 -14.88
CA VAL A 422 26.21 6.45 -15.23
C VAL A 422 27.38 5.52 -15.51
N ASN A 423 27.18 4.23 -15.26
CA ASN A 423 28.16 3.18 -15.50
C ASN A 423 27.55 2.09 -16.38
N VAL A 424 28.40 1.29 -17.00
CA VAL A 424 27.98 0.12 -17.79
C VAL A 424 27.14 -0.82 -16.93
N GLY A 425 26.00 -1.25 -17.46
CA GLY A 425 25.07 -2.17 -16.82
C GLY A 425 23.69 -1.57 -16.60
N TYR A 426 22.87 -2.27 -15.82
CA TYR A 426 21.50 -1.85 -15.50
C TYR A 426 21.46 -1.05 -14.21
N SER A 427 20.69 0.04 -14.22
CA SER A 427 20.41 0.86 -13.04
C SER A 427 18.93 1.19 -12.94
N ALA A 428 18.41 1.32 -11.72
CA ALA A 428 17.12 1.95 -11.48
C ALA A 428 17.32 3.45 -11.27
N VAL A 429 16.51 4.27 -11.93
CA VAL A 429 16.49 5.73 -11.74
C VAL A 429 15.18 6.10 -11.06
N GLN A 430 15.27 6.93 -10.03
CA GLN A 430 14.13 7.41 -9.26
C GLN A 430 14.29 8.91 -9.03
N VAL A 431 13.18 9.63 -8.95
CA VAL A 431 13.18 11.05 -8.62
C VAL A 431 12.34 11.27 -7.36
N LYS A 432 12.78 12.19 -6.50
CA LYS A 432 12.02 12.65 -5.34
C LYS A 432 12.05 14.16 -5.25
N VAL A 433 11.02 14.70 -4.60
CA VAL A 433 10.89 16.11 -4.26
C VAL A 433 10.88 16.26 -2.75
N VAL A 434 11.66 17.20 -2.24
CA VAL A 434 11.59 17.66 -0.85
C VAL A 434 11.11 19.11 -0.89
N ARG A 435 9.90 19.36 -0.40
CA ARG A 435 9.31 20.70 -0.29
C ARG A 435 9.93 21.44 0.91
N PRO A 436 9.99 22.79 0.87
CA PRO A 436 10.59 23.62 1.92
C PRO A 436 9.88 23.52 3.27
#